data_AF-A0A645EKB3-F1
#
_entry.id   AF-A0A645EKB3-F1
#
_cell.length_a   1.000
_cell.length_b   1.000
_cell.length_c   1.000
_cell.angle_alpha   90.00
_cell.angle_beta   90.00
_cell.angle_gamma   90.00
#
_symmetry.space_group_name_H-M   'P 1'
#
loop_
_entity.id
_entity.type
_entity.pdbx_description
1 polymer ?
#
loop_
_entity_poly.entity_id
_entity_poly.type
_entity_poly.pdbx_seq_one_letter_code
_entity_poly.pdbx_strand_id
1 'polypeptide(L)'
;MDVQTGAPRYGNTQQGYADDSCWSRGQAWGIYGFLLSYIYTGDTQMVQLSKKLANYFLNRLPEDAVCHWDLALVGTDALRDSSSAAIAVCGLLELIKHLPVTDPDRECYQQWAMGIMSSLTRHYLMGKDEQGNGLLKHSVYHLSSNKGVDECASWGDYFYVEALMRFTQSWKLYW
;
A
#
# COMPACT_ATOMS: atom_id res chain seq x y z
N MET A 1 -4.45 18.70 -15.19
CA MET A 1 -5.51 18.70 -16.20
C MET A 1 -5.56 20.09 -16.85
N ASP A 2 -5.89 20.17 -18.13
CA ASP A 2 -6.18 21.45 -18.77
C ASP A 2 -7.50 22.02 -18.23
N VAL A 3 -7.49 23.26 -17.75
CA VAL A 3 -8.63 23.85 -17.02
C VAL A 3 -9.81 24.22 -17.93
N GLN A 4 -9.61 24.23 -19.25
CA GLN A 4 -10.65 24.56 -20.22
C GLN A 4 -11.23 23.30 -20.87
N THR A 5 -10.36 22.35 -21.21
CA THR A 5 -10.71 21.19 -22.04
C THR A 5 -10.88 19.89 -21.25
N GLY A 6 -10.38 19.82 -20.01
CA GLY A 6 -10.34 18.59 -19.24
C GLY A 6 -9.30 17.57 -19.73
N ALA A 7 -8.51 17.90 -20.76
CA ALA A 7 -7.52 17.00 -21.31
C ALA A 7 -6.36 16.72 -20.33
N PRO A 8 -5.78 15.51 -20.36
CA PRO A 8 -4.51 15.23 -19.66
C PRO A 8 -3.41 16.17 -20.16
N ARG A 9 -2.56 16.67 -19.25
CA ARG A 9 -1.40 17.52 -19.59
C ARG A 9 -0.10 16.75 -19.45
N TYR A 10 0.20 16.31 -18.23
CA TYR A 10 1.36 15.50 -17.88
C TYR A 10 1.09 14.83 -16.54
N GLY A 11 1.80 13.74 -16.25
CA GLY A 11 1.94 13.19 -14.90
C GLY A 11 3.07 13.90 -14.18
N ASN A 12 2.92 14.12 -12.88
CA ASN A 12 3.99 14.61 -12.02
C ASN A 12 3.86 13.96 -10.64
N THR A 13 4.90 14.10 -9.84
CA THR A 13 4.84 13.78 -8.42
C THR A 13 5.09 15.02 -7.57
N GLN A 14 4.48 15.05 -6.39
CA GLN A 14 4.78 16.07 -5.37
C GLN A 14 5.52 15.47 -4.18
N GLN A 15 5.49 14.13 -4.05
CA GLN A 15 6.01 13.41 -2.88
C GLN A 15 6.93 12.25 -3.25
N GLY A 16 6.93 11.79 -4.50
CA GLY A 16 7.85 10.76 -5.00
C GLY A 16 9.25 11.29 -5.26
N TYR A 17 10.17 10.37 -5.49
CA TYR A 17 11.58 10.67 -5.75
C TYR A 17 11.81 11.46 -7.04
N ALA A 18 11.09 11.14 -8.10
CA ALA A 18 11.15 11.82 -9.39
C ALA A 18 9.79 11.73 -10.11
N ASP A 19 9.55 12.57 -11.12
CA ASP A 19 8.29 12.54 -11.87
C ASP A 19 8.04 11.19 -12.59
N ASP A 20 9.11 10.44 -12.88
CA ASP A 20 9.10 9.10 -13.46
C ASP A 20 9.34 7.98 -12.44
N SER A 21 9.43 8.30 -11.14
CA SER A 21 9.50 7.32 -10.06
C SER A 21 8.10 6.82 -9.66
N CYS A 22 8.02 5.96 -8.64
CA CYS A 22 6.75 5.41 -8.19
C CYS A 22 6.65 5.48 -6.67
N TRP A 23 6.12 6.59 -6.18
CA TRP A 23 5.84 6.80 -4.77
C TRP A 23 4.95 5.67 -4.21
N SER A 24 5.46 4.94 -3.20
CA SER A 24 4.90 3.65 -2.80
C SER A 24 3.48 3.78 -2.26
N ARG A 25 3.21 4.81 -1.45
CA ARG A 25 1.86 5.07 -0.93
C ARG A 25 0.87 5.44 -2.02
N GLY A 26 1.29 6.14 -3.07
CA GLY A 26 0.44 6.41 -4.24
C GLY A 26 0.06 5.12 -4.97
N GLN A 27 1.00 4.20 -5.11
CA GLN A 27 0.76 2.87 -5.65
C GLN A 27 -0.21 2.07 -4.77
N ALA A 28 -0.01 2.07 -3.44
CA ALA A 28 -0.87 1.39 -2.49
C ALA A 28 -2.31 1.92 -2.51
N TRP A 29 -2.49 3.25 -2.64
CA TRP A 29 -3.81 3.85 -2.86
C TRP A 29 -4.47 3.36 -4.15
N GLY A 30 -3.72 3.20 -5.23
CA GLY A 30 -4.26 2.64 -6.47
C GLY A 30 -4.71 1.19 -6.29
N ILE A 31 -3.91 0.35 -5.63
CA ILE A 31 -4.26 -1.05 -5.37
C ILE A 31 -5.59 -1.15 -4.63
N TYR A 32 -5.77 -0.39 -3.55
CA TYR A 32 -6.96 -0.51 -2.72
C TYR A 32 -8.15 0.32 -3.25
N GLY A 33 -7.92 1.56 -3.66
CA GLY A 33 -8.96 2.50 -4.08
C GLY A 33 -9.74 2.08 -5.33
N PHE A 34 -9.10 1.42 -6.30
CA PHE A 34 -9.82 0.87 -7.44
C PHE A 34 -10.76 -0.28 -7.04
N LEU A 35 -10.39 -1.10 -6.05
CA LEU A 35 -11.30 -2.13 -5.52
C LEU A 35 -12.48 -1.53 -4.78
N LEU A 36 -12.25 -0.47 -3.99
CA LEU A 36 -13.35 0.26 -3.37
C LEU A 36 -14.30 0.81 -4.43
N SER A 37 -13.77 1.39 -5.51
CA SER A 37 -14.58 1.86 -6.64
C SER A 37 -15.36 0.72 -7.31
N TYR A 38 -14.75 -0.44 -7.50
CA TYR A 38 -15.41 -1.63 -8.03
C TYR A 38 -16.61 -2.06 -7.18
N ILE A 39 -16.48 -2.06 -5.85
CA ILE A 39 -17.56 -2.46 -4.93
C ILE A 39 -18.82 -1.62 -5.14
N TYR A 40 -18.66 -0.34 -5.46
CA TYR A 40 -19.78 0.58 -5.69
C TYR A 40 -20.28 0.64 -7.13
N THR A 41 -19.41 0.39 -8.11
CA THR A 41 -19.73 0.59 -9.53
C THR A 41 -19.99 -0.70 -10.29
N GLY A 42 -19.46 -1.83 -9.81
CA GLY A 42 -19.43 -3.10 -10.54
C GLY A 42 -18.49 -3.12 -11.75
N ASP A 43 -17.67 -2.07 -11.98
CA ASP A 43 -16.77 -2.02 -13.14
C ASP A 43 -15.54 -2.92 -12.95
N THR A 44 -15.61 -4.11 -13.53
CA THR A 44 -14.55 -5.13 -13.47
C THR A 44 -13.19 -4.66 -14.00
N GLN A 45 -13.12 -3.58 -14.79
CA GLN A 45 -11.84 -3.00 -15.21
C GLN A 45 -11.01 -2.54 -14.00
N MET A 46 -11.66 -2.10 -12.93
CA MET A 46 -10.99 -1.66 -11.71
C MET A 46 -10.30 -2.82 -10.98
N VAL A 47 -10.89 -4.02 -11.00
CA VAL A 47 -10.23 -5.24 -10.47
C VAL A 47 -8.96 -5.54 -11.26
N GLN A 48 -9.02 -5.43 -12.60
CA GLN A 48 -7.85 -5.66 -13.46
C GLN A 48 -6.76 -4.59 -13.25
N LEU A 49 -7.14 -3.34 -13.03
CA LEU A 49 -6.20 -2.28 -12.70
C LEU A 49 -5.53 -2.55 -11.35
N SER A 50 -6.29 -2.84 -10.30
CA SER A 50 -5.73 -3.21 -8.99
C SER A 50 -4.79 -4.40 -9.08
N LYS A 51 -5.12 -5.43 -9.87
CA LYS A 51 -4.26 -6.59 -10.10
C LYS A 51 -2.91 -6.20 -10.72
N LYS A 52 -2.93 -5.36 -11.76
CA LYS A 52 -1.70 -4.83 -12.39
C LYS A 52 -0.87 -4.00 -11.42
N LEU A 53 -1.51 -3.15 -10.62
CA LEU A 53 -0.84 -2.32 -9.64
C LEU A 53 -0.23 -3.15 -8.50
N ALA A 54 -0.93 -4.20 -8.05
CA ALA A 54 -0.43 -5.14 -7.06
C ALA A 54 0.83 -5.85 -7.58
N ASN A 55 0.80 -6.39 -8.80
CA ASN A 55 1.97 -7.02 -9.40
C ASN A 55 3.17 -6.07 -9.49
N TYR A 56 2.93 -4.82 -9.88
CA TYR A 56 3.98 -3.81 -9.96
C TYR A 56 4.63 -3.54 -8.59
N PHE A 57 3.80 -3.42 -7.55
CA PHE A 57 4.23 -3.18 -6.17
C PHE A 57 5.03 -4.36 -5.62
N LEU A 58 4.50 -5.58 -5.73
CA LEU A 58 5.11 -6.80 -5.21
C LEU A 58 6.46 -7.09 -5.85
N ASN A 59 6.60 -6.86 -7.16
CA ASN A 59 7.87 -7.05 -7.88
C ASN A 59 9.00 -6.09 -7.46
N ARG A 60 8.71 -5.10 -6.62
CA ARG A 60 9.67 -4.07 -6.16
C ARG A 60 9.85 -4.08 -4.65
N LEU A 61 9.33 -5.10 -3.97
CA LEU A 61 9.55 -5.27 -2.55
C LEU A 61 10.99 -5.72 -2.27
N PRO A 62 11.62 -5.20 -1.20
CA PRO A 62 12.88 -5.72 -0.69
C PRO A 62 12.70 -7.11 -0.06
N GLU A 63 13.79 -7.68 0.43
CA GLU A 63 13.81 -8.99 1.11
C GLU A 63 12.86 -9.09 2.31
N ASP A 64 12.73 -8.02 3.10
CA ASP A 64 11.83 -7.99 4.26
C ASP A 64 10.35 -7.72 3.90
N ALA A 65 10.03 -7.66 2.61
CA ALA A 65 8.70 -7.41 2.06
C ALA A 65 8.05 -6.05 2.43
N VAL A 66 8.77 -5.10 3.04
CA VAL A 66 8.21 -3.77 3.36
C VAL A 66 8.77 -2.73 2.39
N CYS A 67 7.91 -2.14 1.58
CA CYS A 67 8.33 -1.23 0.52
C CYS A 67 9.15 -0.04 1.03
N HIS A 68 10.10 0.41 0.22
CA HIS A 68 10.68 1.75 0.36
C HIS A 68 9.60 2.83 0.18
N TRP A 69 9.88 4.05 0.62
CA TRP A 69 8.99 5.20 0.41
C TRP A 69 8.77 5.51 -1.09
N ASP A 70 9.67 5.06 -1.96
CA ASP A 70 9.51 5.05 -3.41
C ASP A 70 9.94 3.70 -3.99
N LEU A 71 9.10 3.09 -4.81
CA LEU A 71 9.31 1.76 -5.39
C LEU A 71 10.39 1.74 -6.49
N ALA A 72 10.86 2.90 -6.97
CA ALA A 72 12.00 2.96 -7.87
C ALA A 72 13.33 2.65 -7.17
N LEU A 73 13.39 2.73 -5.83
CA LEU A 73 14.60 2.62 -5.03
C LEU A 73 14.96 1.17 -4.65
N VAL A 74 14.60 0.20 -5.49
CA VAL A 74 14.91 -1.23 -5.25
C VAL A 74 16.42 -1.45 -5.18
N GLY A 75 16.87 -2.22 -4.19
CA GLY A 75 18.29 -2.55 -4.02
C GLY A 75 19.12 -1.43 -3.36
N THR A 76 18.47 -0.42 -2.77
CA THR A 76 19.11 0.65 -2.02
C THR A 76 18.85 0.52 -0.52
N ASP A 77 19.49 1.36 0.28
CA ASP A 77 19.26 1.53 1.72
C ASP A 77 18.22 2.62 2.04
N ALA A 78 17.41 3.01 1.05
CA ALA A 78 16.41 4.06 1.22
C ALA A 78 15.42 3.77 2.35
N LEU A 79 14.85 4.82 2.92
CA LEU A 79 13.86 4.70 3.99
C LEU A 79 12.65 3.85 3.56
N ARG A 80 12.04 3.21 4.55
CA ARG A 80 10.83 2.40 4.39
C ARG A 80 9.58 3.28 4.42
N ASP A 81 8.47 2.73 3.96
CA ASP A 81 7.15 3.28 4.25
C ASP A 81 6.20 2.16 4.67
N SER A 82 6.18 1.88 5.97
CA SER A 82 5.32 0.87 6.58
C SER A 82 3.83 1.15 6.37
N SER A 83 3.43 2.43 6.31
CA SER A 83 2.05 2.81 6.03
C SER A 83 1.58 2.35 4.65
N SER A 84 2.43 2.48 3.63
CA SER A 84 2.15 2.01 2.27
C SER A 84 2.00 0.49 2.23
N ALA A 85 2.88 -0.23 2.92
CA ALA A 85 2.79 -1.69 3.04
C ALA A 85 1.47 -2.14 3.71
N ALA A 86 1.04 -1.46 4.78
CA ALA A 86 -0.23 -1.75 5.46
C ALA A 86 -1.45 -1.53 4.54
N ILE A 87 -1.47 -0.42 3.80
CA ILE A 87 -2.52 -0.14 2.81
C ILE A 87 -2.55 -1.22 1.72
N ALA A 88 -1.37 -1.60 1.21
CA ALA A 88 -1.26 -2.62 0.18
C ALA A 88 -1.79 -3.98 0.66
N VAL A 89 -1.54 -4.37 1.92
CA VAL A 89 -2.12 -5.60 2.51
C VAL A 89 -3.65 -5.55 2.49
N CYS A 90 -4.28 -4.45 2.91
CA CYS A 90 -5.73 -4.31 2.81
C CYS A 90 -6.24 -4.47 1.38
N GLY A 91 -5.55 -3.83 0.42
CA GLY A 91 -5.85 -3.94 -1.00
C GLY A 91 -5.71 -5.36 -1.55
N LEU A 92 -4.65 -6.09 -1.20
CA LEU A 92 -4.44 -7.48 -1.61
C LEU A 92 -5.54 -8.41 -1.05
N LEU A 93 -5.88 -8.24 0.23
CA LEU A 93 -6.94 -9.01 0.87
C LEU A 93 -8.31 -8.72 0.25
N GLU A 94 -8.56 -7.50 -0.18
CA GLU A 94 -9.78 -7.16 -0.91
C GLU A 94 -9.75 -7.72 -2.35
N LEU A 95 -8.60 -7.65 -3.04
CA LEU A 95 -8.43 -8.13 -4.41
C LEU A 95 -8.79 -9.62 -4.51
N ILE A 96 -8.27 -10.43 -3.58
CA ILE A 96 -8.49 -11.88 -3.52
C ILE A 96 -9.98 -12.24 -3.49
N LYS A 97 -10.82 -11.42 -2.85
CA LYS A 97 -12.28 -11.66 -2.78
C LYS A 97 -12.96 -11.51 -4.13
N HIS A 98 -12.45 -10.61 -4.97
CA HIS A 98 -13.03 -10.24 -6.26
C HIS A 98 -12.39 -10.95 -7.45
N LEU A 99 -11.30 -11.69 -7.23
CA LEU A 99 -10.73 -12.57 -8.23
C LEU A 99 -11.51 -13.90 -8.34
N PRO A 100 -11.59 -14.48 -9.55
CA PRO A 100 -12.06 -15.85 -9.72
C PRO A 100 -11.31 -16.82 -8.80
N VAL A 101 -11.99 -17.87 -8.33
CA VAL A 101 -11.34 -18.93 -7.51
C VAL A 101 -10.23 -19.64 -8.29
N THR A 102 -10.36 -19.68 -9.62
CA THR A 102 -9.38 -20.27 -10.55
C THR A 102 -8.27 -19.32 -10.96
N ASP A 103 -8.24 -18.08 -10.45
CA ASP A 103 -7.17 -17.14 -10.79
C ASP A 103 -5.83 -17.64 -10.22
N PRO A 104 -4.79 -17.84 -11.06
CA PRO A 104 -3.54 -18.44 -10.62
C PRO A 104 -2.75 -17.56 -9.64
N ASP A 105 -2.99 -16.25 -9.63
CA ASP A 105 -2.26 -15.31 -8.77
C ASP A 105 -2.89 -15.19 -7.37
N ARG A 106 -4.08 -15.77 -7.17
CA ARG A 106 -4.87 -15.65 -5.94
C ARG A 106 -4.10 -16.13 -4.70
N GLU A 107 -3.47 -17.30 -4.79
CA GLU A 107 -2.67 -17.85 -3.70
C GLU A 107 -1.41 -17.01 -3.46
N CYS A 108 -0.75 -16.59 -4.54
CA CYS A 108 0.43 -15.72 -4.46
C CYS A 108 0.12 -14.41 -3.73
N TYR A 109 -0.99 -13.75 -4.04
CA TYR A 109 -1.42 -12.54 -3.33
C TYR A 109 -1.68 -12.79 -1.85
N GLN A 110 -2.27 -13.93 -1.50
CA GLN A 110 -2.50 -14.29 -0.11
C GLN A 110 -1.19 -14.48 0.65
N GLN A 111 -0.23 -15.20 0.06
CA GLN A 111 1.10 -15.42 0.64
C GLN A 111 1.86 -14.10 0.82
N TRP A 112 1.82 -13.21 -0.17
CA TRP A 112 2.40 -11.87 -0.06
C TRP A 112 1.75 -11.04 1.04
N ALA A 113 0.41 -11.01 1.11
CA ALA A 113 -0.29 -10.28 2.17
C ALA A 113 0.12 -10.79 3.57
N MET A 114 0.23 -12.11 3.74
CA MET A 114 0.69 -12.72 4.99
C MET A 114 2.15 -12.39 5.30
N GLY A 115 3.03 -12.43 4.29
CA GLY A 115 4.46 -12.12 4.43
C GLY A 115 4.70 -10.68 4.83
N ILE A 116 4.08 -9.73 4.14
CA ILE A 116 4.13 -8.30 4.46
C ILE A 116 3.61 -8.07 5.88
N MET A 117 2.46 -8.65 6.22
CA MET A 117 1.84 -8.48 7.54
C MET A 117 2.71 -9.06 8.66
N SER A 118 3.32 -10.22 8.45
CA SER A 118 4.27 -10.82 9.39
C SER A 118 5.49 -9.93 9.59
N SER A 119 6.03 -9.36 8.51
CA SER A 119 7.18 -8.44 8.60
C SER A 119 6.82 -7.17 9.38
N LEU A 120 5.68 -6.54 9.05
CA LEU A 120 5.17 -5.38 9.78
C LEU A 120 5.04 -5.67 11.28
N THR A 121 4.42 -6.80 11.62
CA THR A 121 4.17 -7.18 13.03
C THR A 121 5.46 -7.45 13.80
N ARG A 122 6.47 -8.07 13.16
CA ARG A 122 7.71 -8.49 13.83
C ARG A 122 8.75 -7.38 13.93
N HIS A 123 8.83 -6.52 12.91
CA HIS A 123 9.96 -5.61 12.74
C HIS A 123 9.56 -4.13 12.79
N TYR A 124 8.31 -3.80 12.47
CA TYR A 124 7.85 -2.40 12.34
C TYR A 124 6.84 -2.00 13.42
N LEU A 125 6.22 -2.95 14.11
CA LEU A 125 5.33 -2.67 15.23
C LEU A 125 6.12 -2.11 16.41
N MET A 126 5.60 -1.04 17.02
CA MET A 126 6.13 -0.43 18.22
C MET A 126 6.14 -1.45 19.37
N GLY A 127 7.28 -1.57 20.06
CA GLY A 127 7.36 -2.39 21.27
C GLY A 127 6.50 -1.81 22.40
N LYS A 128 6.00 -2.65 23.30
CA LYS A 128 5.17 -2.20 24.45
C LYS A 128 5.91 -1.21 25.36
N ASP A 129 7.21 -1.38 25.49
CA ASP A 129 8.08 -0.56 26.35
C ASP A 129 8.84 0.52 25.54
N GLU A 130 8.58 0.61 24.24
CA GLU A 130 9.20 1.59 23.35
C GLU A 130 8.40 2.91 23.40
N GLN A 131 9.09 4.04 23.50
CA GLN A 131 8.43 5.34 23.51
C GLN A 131 7.99 5.72 22.10
N GLY A 132 6.69 5.96 21.92
CA GLY A 132 6.12 6.38 20.64
C GLY A 132 4.62 6.67 20.76
N ASN A 133 4.08 7.38 19.78
CA ASN A 133 2.67 7.83 19.76
C ASN A 133 1.81 7.09 18.71
N GLY A 134 2.32 5.98 18.14
CA GLY A 134 1.64 5.22 17.11
C GLY A 134 1.98 3.73 17.17
N LEU A 135 1.36 2.94 16.29
CA LEU A 135 1.53 1.49 16.23
C LEU A 135 2.67 1.09 15.30
N LEU A 136 2.70 1.59 14.06
CA LEU A 136 3.72 1.26 13.08
C LEU A 136 4.80 2.34 12.98
N LYS A 137 6.06 1.91 13.11
CA LYS A 137 7.28 2.69 12.88
C LYS A 137 7.61 2.79 11.40
N HIS A 138 8.51 3.70 11.04
CA HIS A 138 9.13 3.79 9.70
C HIS A 138 8.14 4.07 8.56
N SER A 139 7.25 5.05 8.77
CA SER A 139 6.47 5.66 7.70
C SER A 139 7.14 6.95 7.21
N VAL A 140 6.91 7.31 5.95
CA VAL A 140 7.43 8.56 5.37
C VAL A 140 6.28 9.39 4.82
N TYR A 141 5.97 10.52 5.46
CA TYR A 141 4.91 11.42 5.03
C TYR A 141 5.33 12.24 3.81
N HIS A 142 6.36 13.09 3.92
CA HIS A 142 6.83 13.91 2.81
C HIS A 142 8.34 14.15 2.91
N LEU A 143 9.11 13.30 2.23
CA LEU A 143 10.58 13.28 2.35
C LEU A 143 11.21 14.60 1.87
N SER A 144 10.83 15.10 0.69
CA SER A 144 11.42 16.32 0.11
C SER A 144 11.17 17.59 0.94
N SER A 145 10.13 17.59 1.78
CA SER A 145 9.82 18.68 2.71
C SER A 145 10.23 18.39 4.16
N ASN A 146 10.92 17.26 4.42
CA ASN A 146 11.33 16.79 5.74
C ASN A 146 10.20 16.78 6.79
N LYS A 147 9.01 16.30 6.40
CA LYS A 147 7.84 16.21 7.29
C LYS A 147 7.49 14.75 7.51
N GLY A 148 7.43 14.33 8.78
CA GLY A 148 7.04 12.97 9.18
C GLY A 148 7.89 11.90 8.49
N VAL A 149 9.21 12.07 8.51
CA VAL A 149 10.17 11.17 7.86
C VAL A 149 10.66 10.18 8.90
N ASP A 150 10.48 8.89 8.60
CA ASP A 150 10.84 7.79 9.52
C ASP A 150 10.08 7.86 10.86
N GLU A 151 8.80 8.20 10.79
CA GLU A 151 7.92 8.43 11.93
C GLU A 151 6.74 7.47 11.93
N CYS A 152 5.95 7.47 13.01
CA CYS A 152 4.64 6.84 12.99
C CYS A 152 3.66 7.65 12.12
N ALA A 153 2.70 6.96 11.51
CA ALA A 153 1.65 7.60 10.72
C ALA A 153 0.27 7.05 11.10
N SER A 154 -0.66 7.94 11.44
CA SER A 154 -2.01 7.55 11.89
C SER A 154 -2.79 6.74 10.83
N TRP A 155 -2.58 7.03 9.55
CA TRP A 155 -3.15 6.22 8.47
C TRP A 155 -2.49 4.83 8.41
N GLY A 156 -1.18 4.73 8.62
CA GLY A 156 -0.49 3.43 8.70
C GLY A 156 -1.04 2.57 9.83
N ASP A 157 -1.25 3.16 11.01
CA ASP A 157 -1.86 2.50 12.16
C ASP A 157 -3.27 2.01 11.87
N TYR A 158 -4.09 2.85 11.24
CA TYR A 158 -5.44 2.48 10.84
C TYR A 158 -5.45 1.27 9.90
N PHE A 159 -4.69 1.32 8.79
CA PHE A 159 -4.69 0.22 7.81
C PHE A 159 -4.03 -1.04 8.36
N TYR A 160 -3.08 -0.92 9.28
CA TYR A 160 -2.52 -2.07 9.98
C TYR A 160 -3.59 -2.80 10.81
N VAL A 161 -4.38 -2.05 11.58
CA VAL A 161 -5.49 -2.63 12.35
C VAL A 161 -6.58 -3.15 11.42
N GLU A 162 -6.90 -2.44 10.33
CA GLU A 162 -7.85 -2.92 9.33
C GLU A 162 -7.40 -4.26 8.73
N ALA A 163 -6.11 -4.40 8.39
CA ALA A 163 -5.54 -5.65 7.90
C ALA A 163 -5.67 -6.78 8.94
N LEU A 164 -5.36 -6.51 10.23
CA LEU A 164 -5.58 -7.49 11.31
C LEU A 164 -7.03 -7.94 11.39
N MET A 165 -7.98 -7.00 11.29
CA MET A 165 -9.41 -7.33 11.29
C MET A 165 -9.79 -8.17 10.08
N ARG A 166 -9.28 -7.86 8.89
CA ARG A 166 -9.52 -8.64 7.66
C ARG A 166 -8.96 -10.06 7.73
N PHE A 167 -7.84 -10.28 8.43
CA PHE A 167 -7.27 -11.62 8.63
C PHE A 167 -8.03 -12.45 9.66
N THR A 168 -8.60 -11.80 10.69
CA THR A 168 -9.16 -12.50 11.86
C THR A 168 -10.66 -12.74 11.77
N GLN A 169 -11.38 -11.98 10.95
CA GLN A 169 -12.83 -12.07 10.87
C GLN A 169 -13.38 -11.64 9.50
N SER A 170 -14.58 -12.14 9.19
CA SER A 170 -15.39 -11.64 8.07
C SER A 170 -15.89 -10.23 8.39
N TRP A 171 -15.13 -9.22 7.97
CA TRP A 171 -15.39 -7.84 8.32
C TRP A 171 -16.25 -7.11 7.28
N LYS A 172 -17.26 -6.36 7.77
CA LYS A 172 -18.03 -5.41 6.96
C LYS A 172 -17.26 -4.09 6.88
N LEU A 173 -16.94 -3.69 5.65
CA LEU A 173 -16.21 -2.45 5.36
C LEU A 173 -16.93 -1.22 5.90
N TYR A 174 -16.16 -0.27 6.43
CA TYR A 174 -16.63 1.08 6.73
C TYR A 174 -16.60 2.00 5.50
N TRP A 175 -15.82 1.60 4.50
CA TRP A 175 -15.65 2.25 3.21
C TRP A 175 -16.87 2.07 2.32
#